data_AF-A0A935ESE0-F1
#
_entry.id   AF-A0A935ESE0-F1
#
_cell.length_a   1.000
_cell.length_b   1.000
_cell.length_c   1.000
_cell.angle_alpha   90.00
_cell.angle_beta   90.00
_cell.angle_gamma   90.00
#
_symmetry.space_group_name_H-M   'P 1'
#
loop_
_entity.id
_entity.type
_entity.pdbx_description
1 polymer ?
#
loop_
_entity_poly.entity_id
_entity_poly.type
_entity_poly.pdbx_seq_one_letter_code
_entity_poly.pdbx_strand_id
1 'polypeptide(L)'
;MYVDSSPYPDRIVARPGFAGDLAKRTLTSLYNQRPAWLAQAHATLDAAVAAAYGWADWTPPRCPDGGILRRLLALNREARREMP
;
A
#
# COMPACT_ATOMS: atom_id res chain seq x y z
N MET A 1 3.26 -23.37 39.67
CA MET A 1 3.37 -21.89 39.67
C MET A 1 2.71 -21.41 38.39
N TYR A 2 1.50 -20.85 38.49
CA TYR A 2 0.74 -20.37 37.33
C TYR A 2 1.33 -19.01 36.93
N VAL A 3 1.77 -18.84 35.68
CA VAL A 3 2.27 -17.54 35.21
C VAL A 3 1.06 -16.64 34.95
N ASP A 4 0.89 -15.62 35.78
CA ASP A 4 -0.24 -14.68 35.75
C ASP A 4 -0.11 -13.62 34.64
N SER A 5 0.92 -13.74 33.79
CA SER A 5 1.17 -12.78 32.72
C SER A 5 1.83 -13.45 31.52
N SER A 6 1.22 -13.27 30.36
CA SER A 6 1.76 -13.69 29.07
C SER A 6 2.96 -12.80 28.71
N PRO A 7 4.08 -13.35 28.19
CA PRO A 7 5.22 -12.56 27.73
C PRO A 7 4.95 -11.80 26.41
N TYR A 8 3.76 -11.97 25.83
CA TYR A 8 3.33 -11.29 24.61
C TYR A 8 2.41 -10.11 24.91
N PRO A 9 2.43 -9.05 24.08
CA PRO A 9 1.54 -7.91 24.24
C PRO A 9 0.07 -8.35 24.20
N ASP A 10 -0.78 -7.59 24.90
CA ASP A 10 -2.21 -7.85 24.98
C ASP A 10 -2.79 -8.05 23.59
N ARG A 11 -3.46 -9.21 23.42
CA ARG A 11 -4.10 -9.54 22.16
C ARG A 11 -5.24 -8.54 21.96
N ILE A 12 -5.30 -7.92 20.79
CA ILE A 12 -6.44 -7.07 20.42
C ILE A 12 -7.65 -8.01 20.23
N VAL A 13 -8.49 -8.10 21.26
CA VAL A 13 -9.73 -8.88 21.23
C VAL A 13 -10.90 -7.97 20.88
N ALA A 14 -11.85 -8.48 20.08
CA ALA A 14 -13.09 -7.76 19.80
C ALA A 14 -13.87 -7.52 21.10
N ARG A 15 -14.48 -6.34 21.22
CA ARG A 15 -15.50 -6.10 22.24
C ARG A 15 -16.66 -7.09 22.03
N PRO A 16 -17.35 -7.52 23.10
CA PRO A 16 -18.53 -8.38 22.97
C PRO A 16 -19.54 -7.80 21.98
N GLY A 17 -20.03 -8.62 21.05
CA GLY A 17 -20.95 -8.20 19.99
C GLY A 17 -20.30 -7.63 18.71
N PHE A 18 -19.02 -7.26 18.73
CA PHE A 18 -18.32 -6.63 17.59
C PHE A 18 -17.37 -7.57 16.85
N ALA A 19 -17.36 -8.87 17.18
CA ALA A 19 -16.45 -9.85 16.57
C ALA A 19 -16.61 -9.92 15.04
N GLY A 20 -17.85 -9.84 14.53
CA GLY A 20 -18.12 -9.86 13.09
C GLY A 20 -17.59 -8.63 12.35
N ASP A 21 -17.68 -7.44 12.96
CA ASP A 21 -17.15 -6.21 12.36
C ASP A 21 -15.62 -6.14 12.46
N LEU A 22 -15.03 -6.65 13.54
CA LEU A 22 -13.58 -6.77 13.64
C LEU A 22 -13.03 -7.72 12.57
N ALA A 23 -13.72 -8.84 12.30
CA ALA A 23 -13.31 -9.80 11.28
C ALA A 23 -13.26 -9.20 9.86
N LYS A 24 -14.07 -8.16 9.59
CA LYS A 24 -14.06 -7.43 8.30
C LYS A 24 -12.91 -6.43 8.19
N ARG A 25 -12.24 -6.05 9.28
CA ARG A 25 -11.14 -5.06 9.28
C ARG A 25 -9.82 -5.70 8.87
N THR A 26 -9.81 -6.34 7.72
CA THR A 26 -8.59 -6.88 7.10
C THR A 26 -8.04 -5.89 6.08
N LEU A 27 -6.74 -5.96 5.79
CA LEU A 27 -6.14 -5.19 4.70
C LEU A 27 -6.86 -5.47 3.38
N THR A 28 -7.13 -6.73 3.05
CA THR A 28 -7.88 -7.09 1.84
C THR A 28 -9.23 -6.38 1.75
N SER A 29 -10.03 -6.38 2.83
CA SER A 29 -11.33 -5.70 2.82
C SER A 29 -11.17 -4.19 2.68
N LEU A 30 -10.20 -3.59 3.39
CA LEU A 30 -9.90 -2.16 3.32
C LEU A 30 -9.52 -1.73 1.88
N TYR A 31 -8.63 -2.49 1.23
CA TYR A 31 -8.18 -2.22 -0.13
C TYR A 31 -9.27 -2.46 -1.17
N ASN A 32 -10.17 -3.42 -0.95
CA ASN A 32 -11.33 -3.64 -1.82
C ASN A 32 -12.36 -2.52 -1.71
N GLN A 33 -12.63 -2.02 -0.50
CA GLN A 33 -13.56 -0.91 -0.27
C GLN A 33 -12.99 0.42 -0.76
N ARG A 34 -11.66 0.57 -0.70
CA ARG A 34 -10.89 1.74 -1.15
C ARG A 34 -11.54 3.08 -0.77
N PRO A 35 -11.74 3.35 0.55
CA PRO A 35 -12.37 4.58 1.01
C PRO A 35 -11.60 5.82 0.57
N ALA A 36 -12.28 6.97 0.53
CA ALA A 36 -11.73 8.22 -0.01
C ALA A 36 -10.39 8.64 0.62
N TRP A 37 -10.23 8.47 1.93
CA TRP A 37 -8.98 8.78 2.62
C TRP A 37 -7.82 7.89 2.16
N LEU A 38 -8.08 6.61 1.87
CA LEU A 38 -7.07 5.68 1.39
C LEU A 38 -6.69 6.02 -0.05
N ALA A 39 -7.69 6.32 -0.88
CA ALA A 39 -7.45 6.79 -2.25
C ALA A 39 -6.60 8.08 -2.26
N GLN A 40 -6.89 9.04 -1.37
CA GLN A 40 -6.13 10.26 -1.25
C GLN A 40 -4.69 10.02 -0.76
N ALA A 41 -4.51 9.15 0.25
CA ALA A 41 -3.19 8.79 0.75
C ALA A 41 -2.33 8.16 -0.37
N HIS A 42 -2.92 7.26 -1.16
CA HIS A 42 -2.25 6.68 -2.33
C HIS A 42 -1.93 7.74 -3.39
N ALA A 43 -2.84 8.66 -3.70
CA ALA A 43 -2.58 9.72 -4.67
C ALA A 43 -1.41 10.64 -4.27
N THR A 44 -1.31 10.98 -2.98
CA THR A 44 -0.17 11.75 -2.45
C THR A 44 1.13 10.97 -2.55
N LEU A 45 1.12 9.67 -2.21
CA LEU A 45 2.29 8.81 -2.33
C LEU A 45 2.75 8.69 -3.78
N ASP A 46 1.83 8.42 -4.70
CA ASP A 46 2.16 8.22 -6.11
C ASP A 46 2.72 9.51 -6.73
N ALA A 47 2.20 10.69 -6.35
CA ALA A 47 2.72 11.98 -6.79
C ALA A 47 4.17 12.21 -6.30
N ALA A 48 4.47 11.86 -5.04
CA ALA A 48 5.82 11.96 -4.50
C ALA A 48 6.80 11.02 -5.20
N VAL A 49 6.37 9.78 -5.51
CA VAL A 49 7.17 8.81 -6.27
C VAL A 49 7.42 9.32 -7.69
N ALA A 50 6.38 9.80 -8.39
CA ALA A 50 6.53 10.35 -9.73
C ALA A 50 7.51 11.54 -9.76
N ALA A 51 7.45 12.42 -8.76
CA ALA A 51 8.42 13.52 -8.62
C ALA A 51 9.85 13.00 -8.42
N ALA A 52 10.06 11.96 -7.61
CA ALA A 52 11.38 11.35 -7.41
C ALA A 52 11.97 10.73 -8.69
N TYR A 53 11.12 10.18 -9.57
CA TYR A 53 11.51 9.68 -10.88
C TYR A 53 11.59 10.77 -11.98
N GLY A 54 11.29 12.04 -11.65
CA GLY A 54 11.27 13.14 -12.61
C GLY A 54 10.09 13.10 -13.60
N TRP A 55 9.02 12.35 -13.30
CA TRP A 55 7.84 12.21 -14.15
C TRP A 55 6.79 13.30 -13.86
N ALA A 56 7.09 14.54 -14.23
CA ALA A 56 6.23 15.71 -13.98
C ALA A 56 4.87 15.68 -14.70
N ASP A 57 4.78 14.90 -15.76
CA ASP A 57 3.62 14.65 -16.60
C ASP A 57 2.73 13.50 -16.08
N TRP A 58 3.15 12.84 -15.00
CA TRP A 58 2.37 11.77 -14.38
C TRP A 58 1.15 12.33 -13.66
N THR A 59 -0.04 11.92 -14.11
CA THR A 59 -1.30 12.17 -13.42
C THR A 59 -2.14 10.89 -13.44
N PRO A 60 -2.73 10.46 -12.29
CA PRO A 60 -3.46 9.19 -12.20
C PRO A 60 -4.54 8.97 -13.28
N PRO A 61 -5.31 10.00 -13.71
CA PRO A 61 -6.30 9.83 -14.77
C PRO A 61 -5.72 9.80 -16.20
N ARG A 62 -4.48 10.28 -16.38
CA ARG A 62 -3.88 10.55 -17.71
C ARG A 62 -2.75 9.58 -18.07
N CYS A 63 -2.22 8.86 -17.08
CA CYS A 63 -1.26 7.78 -17.27
C CYS A 63 -1.92 6.42 -16.96
N PRO A 64 -2.49 5.71 -17.95
CA PRO A 64 -2.92 4.34 -17.76
C PRO A 64 -1.73 3.43 -17.40
N ASP A 65 -1.99 2.35 -16.65
CA ASP A 65 -0.97 1.46 -16.08
C ASP A 65 0.09 0.98 -17.09
N GLY A 66 -0.28 0.82 -18.37
CA GLY A 66 0.67 0.44 -19.43
C GLY A 66 1.80 1.46 -19.65
N GLY A 67 1.56 2.76 -19.39
CA GLY A 67 2.56 3.82 -19.54
C GLY A 67 3.66 3.74 -18.48
N ILE A 68 3.28 3.53 -17.22
CA ILE A 68 4.24 3.42 -16.11
C ILE A 68 5.07 2.14 -16.22
N LEU A 69 4.45 1.02 -16.62
CA LEU A 69 5.15 -0.25 -16.81
C LEU A 69 6.24 -0.14 -17.91
N ARG A 70 5.97 0.59 -19.00
CA ARG A 70 6.97 0.81 -20.06
C ARG A 70 8.16 1.64 -19.55
N ARG A 71 7.91 2.71 -18.79
CA ARG A 71 8.97 3.55 -18.18
C ARG A 71 9.84 2.72 -17.23
N LEU A 72 9.22 1.97 -16.32
CA LEU A 72 9.92 1.09 -15.38
C LEU A 72 10.72 -0.01 -16.08
N LEU A 73 10.20 -0.58 -17.17
CA LEU A 73 10.92 -1.59 -17.95
C LEU A 73 12.16 -1.01 -18.64
N ALA A 74 12.09 0.22 -19.16
CA ALA A 74 13.24 0.91 -19.75
C ALA A 74 14.35 1.12 -18.71
N LEU A 75 14.00 1.71 -17.56
CA LEU A 75 14.95 1.93 -16.46
C LEU A 75 15.61 0.62 -15.98
N ASN A 76 14.83 -0.46 -15.84
CA ASN A 76 15.38 -1.76 -15.48
C ASN A 76 16.37 -2.31 -16.53
N ARG A 77 16.10 -2.09 -17.82
CA ARG A 77 16.99 -2.54 -18.90
C ARG A 77 18.28 -1.72 -19.00
N GLU A 78 18.23 -0.45 -18.60
CA GLU A 78 19.41 0.42 -18.51
C GLU A 78 20.27 -0.01 -17.31
N ALA A 79 19.68 -0.08 -16.12
CA ALA A 79 20.37 -0.54 -14.91
C ALA A 79 21.02 -1.94 -15.08
N ARG A 80 20.31 -2.88 -15.74
CA ARG A 80 20.86 -4.21 -16.04
C ARG A 80 22.01 -4.21 -17.06
N ARG A 81 22.09 -3.20 -17.94
CA ARG A 81 23.19 -3.08 -18.90
C ARG A 81 24.44 -2.45 -18.29
N GLU A 82 24.27 -1.69 -17.21
CA GLU A 82 25.35 -1.05 -16.46
C GLU A 82 25.90 -1.93 -15.33
N MET A 83 25.23 -3.05 -15.02
CA MET A 83 25.75 -4.08 -14.11
C MET A 83 26.80 -4.96 -14.83
N PRO A 84 28.04 -5.05 -14.32
CA PRO A 84 29.13 -5.84 -14.91
C PRO A 84 28.93 -7.36 -14.77
#